data_AF-A0A937QKY8-F1
#
_entry.id   AF-A0A937QKY8-F1
#
_cell.length_a   1.000
_cell.length_b   1.000
_cell.length_c   1.000
_cell.angle_alpha   90.00
_cell.angle_beta   90.00
_cell.angle_gamma   90.00
#
_symmetry.space_group_name_H-M   'P 1'
#
loop_
_entity.id
_entity.type
_entity.pdbx_description
1 polymer ?
#
loop_
_entity_poly.entity_id
_entity_poly.type
_entity_poly.pdbx_seq_one_letter_code
_entity_poly.pdbx_strand_id
1 'polypeptide(L)'
;MDSEQLEKYTSAITLSDMEIFVFPELMYSLVLANIMSPIIWRWRELDCFKKLKGKSKYRKLMRLKQFIIDEFEFNLDLETWGLTSKSNELARFEKFVSSEDVAASNALFGYHGDKYYFDVDIRRHFGLDKYHDDIIPYWKTETVDAMDAFRLKDGYRTGAGECVSLSALYVAAAFIVCGIPLEDIYMILTPLHSQNFIDMQDGVLTNNRRLVTKTMWFNGTAISNKAQRALRNENVIIVAHNSGYIHCLYDEATIDKRLYEEFAGKLDAYLSTELSLAVFANFLRTHQRFQKFFQVCRDCRGQAQFLKAEVLFHYEHGSNYRVADKTFDKLLGEVSDEDFVLYELPGRIRCDQLEGFIEQSRPDLRTAEGKSALRAFADHVIPDVEQFVGELADFLHTEAKLPDLEKNFLPTEALRISVEQGRQEIVECLQRERQRNRTADLAFYAYRDMESCDWAPFIKAAVERNPISIRMTESMSPEQVYQWLGQMRNLSIYDGKRLAQPDEVANFQTGDGLEKALLLANVIRERGLAKDIELLAEKDKVFLKAQDEYAFASGKGLAMKVRIRQAAVQPVIEVKEI
;
A
#
# COMPACT_ATOMS: atom_id res chain seq x y z
N MET A 1 -0.79 26.96 -16.72
CA MET A 1 -0.26 25.59 -16.62
C MET A 1 -0.17 25.03 -18.04
N ASP A 2 0.95 24.43 -18.43
CA ASP A 2 1.04 23.74 -19.72
C ASP A 2 0.31 22.38 -19.67
N SER A 3 0.25 21.66 -20.80
CA SER A 3 -0.47 20.38 -20.89
C SER A 3 0.12 19.28 -20.01
N GLU A 4 1.44 19.26 -19.81
CA GLU A 4 2.11 18.20 -19.05
C GLU A 4 1.94 18.43 -17.55
N GLN A 5 2.10 19.68 -17.12
CA GLN A 5 1.78 20.10 -15.78
C GLN A 5 0.30 19.82 -15.48
N LEU A 6 -0.62 20.21 -16.37
CA LEU A 6 -2.05 19.97 -16.16
C LEU A 6 -2.34 18.48 -15.95
N GLU A 7 -1.68 17.60 -16.71
CA GLU A 7 -1.82 16.15 -16.56
C GLU A 7 -1.33 15.66 -15.18
N LYS A 8 -0.15 16.11 -14.74
CA LYS A 8 0.39 15.79 -13.40
C LYS A 8 -0.51 16.29 -12.27
N TYR A 9 -0.98 17.53 -12.33
CA TYR A 9 -1.85 18.10 -11.30
C TYR A 9 -3.25 17.50 -11.28
N THR A 10 -3.79 17.14 -12.44
CA THR A 10 -5.06 16.42 -12.52
C THR A 10 -4.91 15.04 -11.88
N SER A 11 -3.75 14.41 -12.07
CA SER A 11 -3.40 13.11 -11.48
C SER A 11 -3.25 13.17 -9.96
N ALA A 12 -2.88 14.32 -9.39
CA ALA A 12 -2.94 14.53 -7.95
C ALA A 12 -4.38 14.49 -7.38
N ILE A 13 -5.42 14.71 -8.20
CA ILE A 13 -6.82 14.66 -7.75
C ILE A 13 -7.35 13.22 -7.70
N THR A 14 -6.93 12.38 -8.67
CA THR A 14 -7.45 11.02 -8.90
C THR A 14 -6.58 9.90 -8.35
N LEU A 15 -5.27 10.11 -8.28
CA LEU A 15 -4.29 9.24 -7.63
C LEU A 15 -4.37 7.77 -8.04
N SER A 16 -4.60 7.46 -9.32
CA SER A 16 -4.57 6.06 -9.75
C SER A 16 -3.18 5.43 -9.62
N ASP A 17 -3.09 4.10 -9.54
CA ASP A 17 -1.81 3.39 -9.45
C ASP A 17 -0.86 3.74 -10.62
N MET A 18 -1.41 3.86 -11.83
CA MET A 18 -0.65 4.32 -13.01
C MET A 18 -0.18 5.77 -12.86
N GLU A 19 -1.01 6.65 -12.30
CA GLU A 19 -0.64 8.04 -12.03
C GLU A 19 0.50 8.16 -11.02
N ILE A 20 0.47 7.35 -9.95
CA ILE A 20 1.53 7.32 -8.93
C ILE A 20 2.81 6.72 -9.50
N PHE A 21 2.71 5.72 -10.37
CA PHE A 21 3.84 5.17 -11.09
C PHE A 21 4.51 6.23 -11.99
N VAL A 22 3.73 6.91 -12.82
CA VAL A 22 4.25 7.93 -13.75
C VAL A 22 4.73 9.19 -13.02
N PHE A 23 4.09 9.55 -11.91
CA PHE A 23 4.41 10.74 -11.13
C PHE A 23 4.73 10.37 -9.67
N PRO A 24 5.95 9.90 -9.37
CA PRO A 24 6.32 9.36 -8.06
C PRO A 24 6.18 10.36 -6.90
N GLU A 25 6.18 11.67 -7.16
CA GLU A 25 5.87 12.67 -6.14
C GLU A 25 4.49 12.46 -5.50
N LEU A 26 3.52 11.94 -6.27
CA LEU A 26 2.14 11.74 -5.82
C LEU A 26 2.05 10.79 -4.63
N MET A 27 2.95 9.80 -4.54
CA MET A 27 2.96 8.86 -3.41
C MET A 27 3.11 9.59 -2.08
N TYR A 28 4.09 10.50 -2.00
CA TYR A 28 4.34 11.25 -0.77
C TYR A 28 3.38 12.43 -0.62
N SER A 29 2.89 13.01 -1.72
CA SER A 29 1.81 14.00 -1.68
C SER A 29 0.52 13.45 -1.07
N LEU A 30 0.19 12.18 -1.31
CA LEU A 30 -0.94 11.50 -0.67
C LEU A 30 -0.75 11.36 0.85
N VAL A 31 0.47 11.03 1.32
CA VAL A 31 0.78 11.02 2.76
C VAL A 31 0.52 12.39 3.38
N LEU A 32 1.02 13.45 2.74
CA LEU A 32 0.83 14.82 3.23
C LEU A 32 -0.64 15.23 3.21
N ALA A 33 -1.41 14.87 2.17
CA ALA A 33 -2.85 15.09 2.12
C ALA A 33 -3.57 14.41 3.29
N ASN A 34 -3.20 13.16 3.60
CA ASN A 34 -3.73 12.43 4.76
C ASN A 34 -3.30 13.06 6.10
N ILE A 35 -2.10 13.64 6.19
CA ILE A 35 -1.65 14.37 7.37
C ILE A 35 -2.45 15.67 7.56
N MET A 36 -2.79 16.38 6.48
CA MET A 36 -3.60 17.60 6.53
C MET A 36 -5.07 17.32 6.88
N SER A 37 -5.58 16.14 6.50
CA SER A 37 -6.94 15.68 6.77
C SER A 37 -7.26 15.62 8.26
N PRO A 38 -8.39 16.18 8.73
CA PRO A 38 -8.74 16.16 10.14
C PRO A 38 -9.07 14.76 10.68
N ILE A 39 -9.33 13.77 9.81
CA ILE A 39 -9.82 12.44 10.21
C ILE A 39 -8.86 11.76 11.17
N ILE A 40 -7.58 11.66 10.81
CA ILE A 40 -6.58 10.97 11.62
C ILE A 40 -6.32 11.74 12.93
N TRP A 41 -6.38 13.08 12.91
CA TRP A 41 -6.24 13.90 14.11
C TRP A 41 -7.34 13.62 15.13
N ARG A 42 -8.58 13.36 14.69
CA ARG A 42 -9.67 12.95 15.58
C ARG A 42 -9.37 11.63 16.30
N TRP A 43 -8.52 10.76 15.75
CA TRP A 43 -8.16 9.50 16.40
C TRP A 43 -7.39 9.71 17.70
N ARG A 44 -6.64 10.81 17.84
CA ARG A 44 -5.95 11.17 19.10
C ARG A 44 -6.94 11.34 20.26
N GLU A 45 -8.19 11.67 19.95
CA GLU A 45 -9.25 11.86 20.93
C GLU A 45 -9.98 10.57 21.34
N LEU A 46 -9.71 9.46 20.66
CA LEU A 46 -10.31 8.16 20.99
C LEU A 46 -9.66 7.58 22.25
N ASP A 47 -10.48 6.97 23.12
CA ASP A 47 -10.04 6.39 24.39
C ASP A 47 -8.86 5.43 24.25
N CYS A 48 -8.86 4.64 23.17
CA CYS A 48 -7.83 3.63 22.96
C CYS A 48 -6.45 4.23 22.64
N PHE A 49 -6.39 5.45 22.13
CA PHE A 49 -5.15 6.20 21.91
C PHE A 49 -4.84 7.16 23.07
N LYS A 50 -5.84 7.79 23.68
CA LYS A 50 -5.68 8.59 24.91
C LYS A 50 -4.98 7.81 26.03
N LYS A 51 -5.39 6.56 26.25
CA LYS A 51 -4.80 5.64 27.25
C LYS A 51 -3.33 5.27 26.96
N LEU A 52 -2.81 5.59 25.77
CA LEU A 52 -1.43 5.34 25.37
C LEU A 52 -0.52 6.58 25.47
N LYS A 53 -1.01 7.68 26.03
CA LYS A 53 -0.17 8.85 26.36
C LYS A 53 1.01 8.41 27.24
N GLY A 54 2.22 8.82 26.86
CA GLY A 54 3.47 8.45 27.55
C GLY A 54 3.96 7.01 27.33
N LYS A 55 3.27 6.18 26.55
CA LYS A 55 3.78 4.84 26.15
C LYS A 55 4.76 4.96 24.99
N SER A 56 5.59 3.93 24.81
CA SER A 56 6.56 3.86 23.71
C SER A 56 5.89 3.93 22.34
N LYS A 57 6.59 4.50 21.35
CA LYS A 57 6.15 4.57 19.95
C LYS A 57 5.74 3.19 19.42
N TYR A 58 6.52 2.16 19.74
CA TYR A 58 6.21 0.77 19.38
C TYR A 58 4.85 0.28 19.91
N ARG A 59 4.55 0.52 21.19
CA ARG A 59 3.27 0.11 21.78
C ARG A 59 2.10 0.84 21.14
N LYS A 60 2.28 2.11 20.76
CA LYS A 60 1.29 2.87 20.01
C LYS A 60 1.11 2.30 18.60
N LEU A 61 2.19 1.97 17.91
CA LEU A 61 2.14 1.36 16.57
C LEU A 61 1.40 0.01 16.59
N MET A 62 1.63 -0.83 17.60
CA MET A 62 0.89 -2.09 17.74
C MET A 62 -0.60 -1.88 17.98
N ARG A 63 -0.99 -0.82 18.70
CA ARG A 63 -2.40 -0.46 18.86
C ARG A 63 -2.99 0.12 17.57
N LEU A 64 -2.23 0.97 16.87
CA LEU A 64 -2.62 1.54 15.58
C LEU A 64 -2.90 0.43 14.57
N LYS A 65 -2.04 -0.60 14.50
CA LYS A 65 -2.29 -1.79 13.69
C LYS A 65 -3.65 -2.41 13.96
N GLN A 66 -3.97 -2.66 15.23
CA GLN A 66 -5.24 -3.26 15.59
C GLN A 66 -6.42 -2.34 15.19
N PHE A 67 -6.28 -1.04 15.44
CA PHE A 67 -7.28 -0.06 15.05
C PHE A 67 -7.53 -0.06 13.52
N ILE A 68 -6.47 -0.09 12.70
CA ILE A 68 -6.61 -0.16 11.23
C ILE A 68 -7.25 -1.48 10.80
N ILE A 69 -6.93 -2.61 11.44
CA ILE A 69 -7.58 -3.91 11.16
C ILE A 69 -9.09 -3.85 11.44
N ASP A 70 -9.47 -3.17 12.54
CA ASP A 70 -10.85 -3.09 13.00
C ASP A 70 -11.68 -2.06 12.21
N GLU A 71 -11.07 -0.96 11.78
CA GLU A 71 -11.77 0.20 11.19
C GLU A 71 -11.64 0.31 9.68
N PHE A 72 -10.75 -0.46 9.05
CA PHE A 72 -10.56 -0.46 7.61
C PHE A 72 -10.51 -1.89 7.06
N GLU A 73 -11.12 -2.08 5.91
CA GLU A 73 -11.04 -3.29 5.10
C GLU A 73 -10.08 -3.06 3.92
N PHE A 74 -9.54 -4.16 3.37
CA PHE A 74 -8.79 -4.08 2.12
C PHE A 74 -9.79 -4.15 0.98
N ASN A 75 -9.87 -3.10 0.17
CA ASN A 75 -10.82 -3.04 -0.93
C ASN A 75 -10.37 -4.00 -2.05
N LEU A 76 -11.20 -5.01 -2.32
CA LEU A 76 -11.02 -5.98 -3.41
C LEU A 76 -12.07 -5.80 -4.52
N ASP A 77 -12.97 -4.82 -4.37
CA ASP A 77 -13.95 -4.51 -5.40
C ASP A 77 -13.31 -3.65 -6.48
N LEU A 78 -12.81 -4.34 -7.50
CA LEU A 78 -12.10 -3.75 -8.64
C LEU A 78 -12.97 -2.83 -9.50
N GLU A 79 -14.29 -2.84 -9.31
CA GLU A 79 -15.19 -1.99 -10.05
C GLU A 79 -15.66 -0.79 -9.24
N THR A 80 -15.18 -0.61 -8.01
CA THR A 80 -15.52 0.54 -7.16
C THR A 80 -15.32 1.86 -7.90
N TRP A 81 -14.23 1.97 -8.65
CA TRP A 81 -13.83 3.19 -9.37
C TRP A 81 -14.04 3.06 -10.89
N GLY A 82 -14.69 1.99 -11.32
CA GLY A 82 -15.05 1.72 -12.71
C GLY A 82 -13.97 1.04 -13.51
N LEU A 83 -14.16 1.07 -14.82
CA LEU A 83 -13.28 0.44 -15.80
C LEU A 83 -12.76 1.50 -16.76
N THR A 84 -11.55 1.28 -17.27
CA THR A 84 -10.93 2.05 -18.35
C THR A 84 -10.37 1.07 -19.40
N SER A 85 -9.75 1.59 -20.46
CA SER A 85 -9.03 0.79 -21.44
C SER A 85 -7.53 1.01 -21.37
N LYS A 86 -6.73 -0.04 -21.65
CA LYS A 86 -5.26 0.07 -21.68
C LYS A 86 -4.84 1.05 -22.76
N SER A 87 -5.49 0.99 -23.91
CA SER A 87 -5.28 1.91 -25.03
C SER A 87 -5.42 3.39 -24.61
N ASN A 88 -6.45 3.73 -23.84
CA ASN A 88 -6.67 5.10 -23.37
C ASN A 88 -5.61 5.55 -22.37
N GLU A 89 -5.28 4.70 -21.39
CA GLU A 89 -4.26 5.04 -20.38
C GLU A 89 -2.85 5.12 -20.99
N LEU A 90 -2.49 4.21 -21.91
CA LEU A 90 -1.20 4.26 -22.60
C LEU A 90 -1.08 5.52 -23.47
N ALA A 91 -2.13 5.88 -24.23
CA ALA A 91 -2.13 7.10 -25.02
C ALA A 91 -2.05 8.36 -24.15
N ARG A 92 -2.65 8.35 -22.97
CA ARG A 92 -2.60 9.45 -22.01
C ARG A 92 -1.18 9.68 -21.46
N PHE A 93 -0.42 8.61 -21.24
CA PHE A 93 0.91 8.68 -20.63
C PHE A 93 2.08 8.59 -21.62
N GLU A 94 1.83 8.47 -22.92
CA GLU A 94 2.84 8.26 -23.97
C GLU A 94 3.97 9.30 -23.97
N LYS A 95 3.72 10.51 -23.47
CA LYS A 95 4.70 11.59 -23.38
C LYS A 95 5.64 11.49 -22.18
N PHE A 96 5.27 10.70 -21.17
CA PHE A 96 5.99 10.61 -19.90
C PHE A 96 6.73 9.29 -19.73
N VAL A 97 6.17 8.19 -20.26
CA VAL A 97 6.75 6.86 -20.19
C VAL A 97 6.50 6.15 -21.50
N SER A 98 7.54 5.52 -22.07
CA SER A 98 7.39 4.73 -23.29
C SER A 98 6.60 3.44 -23.01
N SER A 99 5.90 2.91 -24.01
CA SER A 99 5.21 1.62 -23.88
C SER A 99 6.17 0.46 -23.58
N GLU A 100 7.42 0.55 -24.05
CA GLU A 100 8.48 -0.41 -23.75
C GLU A 100 8.86 -0.38 -22.27
N ASP A 101 8.99 0.80 -21.67
CA ASP A 101 9.32 0.96 -20.24
C ASP A 101 8.17 0.49 -19.34
N VAL A 102 6.92 0.76 -19.71
CA VAL A 102 5.73 0.23 -19.01
C VAL A 102 5.70 -1.30 -19.08
N ALA A 103 6.01 -1.89 -20.23
CA ALA A 103 6.08 -3.34 -20.37
C ALA A 103 7.26 -3.95 -19.59
N ALA A 104 8.44 -3.34 -19.63
CA ALA A 104 9.66 -3.83 -18.99
C ALA A 104 9.60 -3.75 -17.46
N SER A 105 8.95 -2.71 -16.91
CA SER A 105 8.79 -2.55 -15.47
C SER A 105 7.82 -3.55 -14.84
N ASN A 106 7.03 -4.27 -15.66
CA ASN A 106 5.86 -5.05 -15.22
C ASN A 106 4.95 -4.24 -14.27
N ALA A 107 5.00 -2.90 -14.34
CA ALA A 107 4.60 -2.01 -13.25
C ALA A 107 3.13 -2.09 -12.87
N LEU A 108 2.30 -2.66 -13.75
CA LEU A 108 0.86 -2.66 -13.57
C LEU A 108 0.27 -4.02 -13.92
N PHE A 109 -0.35 -4.62 -12.90
CA PHE A 109 -1.16 -5.81 -13.06
C PHE A 109 -2.20 -5.61 -14.17
N GLY A 110 -2.35 -6.60 -15.04
CA GLY A 110 -3.37 -6.58 -16.10
C GLY A 110 -2.98 -5.85 -17.39
N TYR A 111 -1.94 -5.00 -17.43
CA TYR A 111 -1.57 -4.26 -18.65
C TYR A 111 -0.71 -5.10 -19.63
N HIS A 112 0.25 -5.90 -19.14
CA HIS A 112 1.14 -6.71 -20.00
C HIS A 112 1.31 -8.20 -19.64
N GLY A 113 0.45 -8.75 -18.79
CA GLY A 113 0.26 -10.20 -18.64
C GLY A 113 1.01 -10.84 -17.47
N ASP A 114 0.31 -11.77 -16.81
CA ASP A 114 0.65 -12.40 -15.53
C ASP A 114 1.74 -13.48 -15.62
N LYS A 115 2.90 -13.16 -16.22
CA LYS A 115 3.94 -14.18 -16.43
C LYS A 115 4.66 -14.66 -15.18
N TYR A 116 4.41 -14.09 -14.00
CA TYR A 116 5.22 -14.37 -12.79
C TYR A 116 4.47 -14.94 -11.58
N TYR A 117 3.23 -15.41 -11.73
CA TYR A 117 2.45 -15.94 -10.61
C TYR A 117 1.97 -17.38 -10.86
N PHE A 118 2.90 -18.34 -10.83
CA PHE A 118 2.62 -19.76 -11.11
C PHE A 118 2.05 -20.56 -9.93
N ASP A 119 1.98 -20.00 -8.71
CA ASP A 119 1.60 -20.78 -7.51
C ASP A 119 0.29 -20.34 -6.83
N VAL A 120 -0.25 -19.17 -7.20
CA VAL A 120 -1.54 -18.71 -6.73
C VAL A 120 -2.28 -18.21 -7.96
N ASP A 121 -3.44 -18.77 -8.23
CA ASP A 121 -4.37 -18.35 -9.29
C ASP A 121 -4.87 -16.92 -8.96
N ILE A 122 -3.96 -15.94 -9.01
CA ILE A 122 -4.15 -14.57 -8.53
C ILE A 122 -5.19 -13.87 -9.37
N ARG A 123 -5.17 -14.10 -10.69
CA ARG A 123 -6.22 -13.58 -11.56
C ARG A 123 -7.59 -14.04 -11.06
N ARG A 124 -7.75 -15.32 -10.74
CA ARG A 124 -8.99 -15.81 -10.14
C ARG A 124 -9.23 -15.26 -8.74
N HIS A 125 -8.19 -15.15 -7.91
CA HIS A 125 -8.28 -14.67 -6.52
C HIS A 125 -8.78 -13.23 -6.44
N PHE A 126 -8.32 -12.37 -7.34
CA PHE A 126 -8.75 -10.97 -7.48
C PHE A 126 -9.89 -10.80 -8.49
N GLY A 127 -10.42 -11.89 -9.06
CA GLY A 127 -11.52 -11.84 -10.03
C GLY A 127 -11.17 -11.17 -11.36
N LEU A 128 -9.89 -11.12 -11.72
CA LEU A 128 -9.35 -10.50 -12.93
C LEU A 128 -9.49 -11.37 -14.19
N ASP A 129 -9.83 -12.65 -14.02
CA ASP A 129 -10.17 -13.52 -15.14
C ASP A 129 -11.36 -13.01 -15.95
N LYS A 130 -12.24 -12.18 -15.39
CA LYS A 130 -13.32 -11.57 -16.17
C LYS A 130 -12.83 -10.53 -17.20
N TYR A 131 -11.56 -10.12 -17.13
CA TYR A 131 -10.96 -9.11 -18.02
C TYR A 131 -9.87 -9.76 -18.90
N HIS A 132 -10.27 -10.23 -20.08
CA HIS A 132 -9.36 -10.89 -21.03
C HIS A 132 -8.80 -9.96 -22.13
N ASP A 133 -9.32 -8.72 -22.24
CA ASP A 133 -9.07 -7.82 -23.37
C ASP A 133 -8.40 -6.48 -22.97
N ASP A 134 -8.72 -5.40 -23.69
CA ASP A 134 -8.24 -4.01 -23.49
C ASP A 134 -8.85 -3.34 -22.26
N ILE A 135 -9.96 -3.86 -21.73
CA ILE A 135 -10.67 -3.27 -20.58
C ILE A 135 -10.06 -3.75 -19.26
N ILE A 136 -9.85 -2.81 -18.34
CA ILE A 136 -9.21 -3.03 -17.05
C ILE A 136 -9.88 -2.21 -15.95
N PRO A 137 -9.77 -2.62 -14.67
CA PRO A 137 -10.12 -1.79 -13.54
C PRO A 137 -9.42 -0.43 -13.57
N TYR A 138 -10.14 0.63 -13.20
CA TYR A 138 -9.54 1.95 -12.97
C TYR A 138 -9.12 2.07 -11.52
N TRP A 139 -7.90 1.62 -11.22
CA TRP A 139 -7.31 1.52 -9.87
C TRP A 139 -7.03 2.90 -9.26
N LYS A 140 -8.06 3.58 -8.73
CA LYS A 140 -7.89 4.85 -8.00
C LYS A 140 -7.46 4.58 -6.56
N THR A 141 -6.39 5.22 -6.13
CA THR A 141 -6.01 5.29 -4.72
C THR A 141 -6.86 6.33 -3.98
N GLU A 142 -7.22 6.01 -2.74
CA GLU A 142 -8.08 6.84 -1.90
C GLU A 142 -7.30 7.68 -0.88
N THR A 143 -7.68 8.95 -0.72
CA THR A 143 -7.32 9.71 0.48
C THR A 143 -8.09 9.19 1.69
N VAL A 144 -7.61 9.46 2.91
CA VAL A 144 -8.26 8.98 4.13
C VAL A 144 -9.73 9.41 4.24
N ASP A 145 -10.09 10.56 3.68
CA ASP A 145 -11.48 11.03 3.58
C ASP A 145 -12.35 10.10 2.71
N ALA A 146 -11.87 9.71 1.54
CA ALA A 146 -12.55 8.73 0.69
C ALA A 146 -12.55 7.33 1.33
N MET A 147 -11.45 6.92 1.98
CA MET A 147 -11.37 5.64 2.68
C MET A 147 -12.42 5.52 3.81
N ASP A 148 -12.62 6.58 4.61
CA ASP A 148 -13.60 6.60 5.69
C ASP A 148 -15.05 6.60 5.15
N ALA A 149 -15.27 7.23 3.98
CA ALA A 149 -16.57 7.31 3.34
C ALA A 149 -17.12 5.97 2.83
N PHE A 150 -16.30 4.93 2.69
CA PHE A 150 -16.79 3.59 2.35
C PHE A 150 -17.85 3.06 3.31
N ARG A 151 -17.91 3.53 4.55
CA ARG A 151 -18.99 3.21 5.50
C ARG A 151 -20.39 3.59 4.99
N LEU A 152 -20.47 4.49 4.01
CA LEU A 152 -21.70 4.94 3.38
C LEU A 152 -22.07 4.10 2.15
N LYS A 153 -21.14 3.29 1.61
CA LYS A 153 -21.34 2.45 0.44
C LYS A 153 -21.98 1.13 0.86
N ASP A 154 -23.02 0.72 0.14
CA ASP A 154 -23.67 -0.57 0.36
C ASP A 154 -22.66 -1.73 0.28
N GLY A 155 -22.76 -2.66 1.23
CA GLY A 155 -21.85 -3.80 1.35
C GLY A 155 -20.65 -3.57 2.29
N TYR A 156 -20.37 -2.33 2.67
CA TYR A 156 -19.26 -1.99 3.57
C TYR A 156 -19.76 -1.64 4.97
N ARG A 157 -19.07 -2.13 6.00
CA ARG A 157 -19.35 -1.81 7.41
C ARG A 157 -18.36 -0.81 8.01
N THR A 158 -17.17 -0.77 7.45
CA THR A 158 -16.03 0.02 7.92
C THR A 158 -15.50 0.88 6.78
N GLY A 159 -14.45 1.66 7.04
CA GLY A 159 -13.70 2.25 5.93
C GLY A 159 -13.08 1.17 5.06
N ALA A 160 -12.60 1.53 3.88
CA ALA A 160 -11.88 0.61 3.00
C ALA A 160 -10.85 1.37 2.17
N GLY A 161 -9.88 0.65 1.62
CA GLY A 161 -9.00 1.19 0.59
C GLY A 161 -8.03 0.16 0.05
N GLU A 162 -7.38 0.52 -1.04
CA GLU A 162 -6.40 -0.31 -1.74
C GLU A 162 -5.02 -0.28 -1.06
N CYS A 163 -4.03 -0.99 -1.63
CA CYS A 163 -2.74 -1.20 -0.98
C CYS A 163 -1.96 0.11 -0.80
N VAL A 164 -1.99 0.98 -1.82
CA VAL A 164 -1.40 2.33 -1.77
C VAL A 164 -2.06 3.17 -0.69
N SER A 165 -3.41 3.17 -0.64
CA SER A 165 -4.21 3.92 0.32
C SER A 165 -3.89 3.52 1.76
N LEU A 166 -3.85 2.20 2.03
CA LEU A 166 -3.46 1.65 3.32
C LEU A 166 -2.01 1.98 3.69
N SER A 167 -1.10 1.94 2.71
CA SER A 167 0.29 2.32 2.91
C SER A 167 0.40 3.77 3.36
N ALA A 168 -0.22 4.71 2.64
CA ALA A 168 -0.20 6.12 2.99
C ALA A 168 -0.93 6.42 4.32
N LEU A 169 -2.04 5.71 4.60
CA LEU A 169 -2.76 5.80 5.88
C LEU A 169 -1.85 5.41 7.06
N TYR A 170 -1.08 4.33 6.92
CA TYR A 170 -0.14 3.89 7.95
C TYR A 170 0.93 4.93 8.24
N VAL A 171 1.52 5.55 7.22
CA VAL A 171 2.54 6.61 7.41
C VAL A 171 1.94 7.81 8.15
N ALA A 172 0.82 8.35 7.64
CA ALA A 172 0.17 9.51 8.25
C ALA A 172 -0.28 9.25 9.70
N ALA A 173 -0.85 8.07 9.97
CA ALA A 173 -1.30 7.71 11.31
C ALA A 173 -0.14 7.36 12.27
N ALA A 174 0.95 6.77 11.78
CA ALA A 174 2.16 6.56 12.56
C ALA A 174 2.77 7.91 13.00
N PHE A 175 2.80 8.88 12.10
CA PHE A 175 3.22 10.24 12.40
C PHE A 175 2.32 10.93 13.43
N ILE A 176 1.01 11.04 13.15
CA ILE A 176 0.07 11.81 13.97
C ILE A 176 -0.21 11.16 15.32
N VAL A 177 -0.48 9.86 15.34
CA VAL A 177 -1.02 9.15 16.52
C VAL A 177 0.10 8.48 17.31
N CYS A 178 1.11 7.92 16.63
CA CYS A 178 2.21 7.23 17.30
C CYS A 178 3.36 8.17 17.66
N GLY A 179 3.50 9.31 16.97
CA GLY A 179 4.62 10.23 17.13
C GLY A 179 5.91 9.64 16.57
N ILE A 180 5.81 8.90 15.46
CA ILE A 180 6.96 8.40 14.71
C ILE A 180 7.33 9.46 13.66
N PRO A 181 8.55 10.04 13.71
CA PRO A 181 9.03 10.98 12.71
C PRO A 181 8.96 10.42 11.29
N LEU A 182 8.76 11.28 10.30
CA LEU A 182 8.63 10.85 8.91
C LEU A 182 9.97 10.37 8.33
N GLU A 183 11.08 10.83 8.91
CA GLU A 183 12.45 10.42 8.62
C GLU A 183 12.70 8.94 8.93
N ASP A 184 11.87 8.36 9.81
CA ASP A 184 11.97 6.96 10.22
C ASP A 184 11.05 6.04 9.37
N ILE A 185 10.41 6.55 8.31
CA ILE A 185 9.41 5.81 7.53
C ILE A 185 9.67 5.92 6.02
N TYR A 186 9.97 4.79 5.39
CA TYR A 186 10.20 4.67 3.95
C TYR A 186 9.05 3.91 3.30
N MET A 187 8.49 4.45 2.23
CA MET A 187 7.46 3.78 1.44
C MET A 187 8.12 3.00 0.32
N ILE A 188 7.76 1.72 0.19
CA ILE A 188 8.31 0.79 -0.79
C ILE A 188 7.16 0.32 -1.68
N LEU A 189 7.25 0.65 -2.96
CA LEU A 189 6.27 0.26 -3.95
C LEU A 189 6.89 -0.77 -4.88
N THR A 190 6.16 -1.84 -5.08
CA THR A 190 6.38 -2.86 -6.12
C THR A 190 5.17 -2.81 -7.05
N PRO A 191 5.24 -3.36 -8.27
CA PRO A 191 4.13 -3.34 -9.21
C PRO A 191 2.78 -3.76 -8.61
N LEU A 192 2.78 -4.71 -7.65
CA LEU A 192 1.55 -5.31 -7.12
C LEU A 192 1.30 -5.06 -5.65
N HIS A 193 2.21 -4.35 -5.00
CA HIS A 193 2.08 -4.09 -3.57
C HIS A 193 2.78 -2.81 -3.16
N SER A 194 2.07 -2.04 -2.35
CA SER A 194 2.60 -0.90 -1.63
C SER A 194 2.69 -1.21 -0.14
N GLN A 195 3.86 -0.95 0.42
CA GLN A 195 4.16 -1.17 1.82
C GLN A 195 5.11 -0.09 2.35
N ASN A 196 5.40 -0.17 3.64
CA ASN A 196 6.25 0.78 4.35
C ASN A 196 7.25 0.02 5.20
N PHE A 197 8.50 0.49 5.22
CA PHE A 197 9.50 0.13 6.21
C PHE A 197 9.60 1.23 7.26
N ILE A 198 9.31 0.87 8.51
CA ILE A 198 9.41 1.77 9.66
C ILE A 198 10.68 1.38 10.43
N ASP A 199 11.63 2.30 10.49
CA ASP A 199 12.88 2.15 11.23
C ASP A 199 12.65 2.26 12.74
N MET A 200 12.27 1.14 13.33
CA MET A 200 12.05 1.04 14.77
C MET A 200 12.35 -0.37 15.24
N GLN A 201 13.11 -0.49 16.34
CA GLN A 201 13.66 -1.77 16.79
C GLN A 201 14.52 -2.41 15.68
N ASP A 202 14.22 -3.65 15.28
CA ASP A 202 14.88 -4.34 14.18
C ASP A 202 14.21 -4.11 12.82
N GLY A 203 13.30 -3.14 12.73
CA GLY A 203 12.49 -2.82 11.56
C GLY A 203 11.08 -3.43 11.61
N VAL A 204 10.12 -2.73 11.00
CA VAL A 204 8.74 -3.18 10.84
C VAL A 204 8.26 -2.89 9.42
N LEU A 205 7.78 -3.91 8.71
CA LEU A 205 7.08 -3.74 7.44
C LEU A 205 5.57 -3.65 7.66
N THR A 206 4.90 -2.77 6.93
CA THR A 206 3.44 -2.86 6.76
C THR A 206 3.12 -3.88 5.66
N ASN A 207 1.95 -4.50 5.71
CA ASN A 207 1.43 -5.36 4.65
C ASN A 207 -0.09 -5.22 4.64
N ASN A 208 -0.60 -4.37 3.74
CA ASN A 208 -1.99 -3.91 3.75
C ASN A 208 -2.38 -3.46 5.16
N ARG A 209 -3.33 -4.15 5.79
CA ARG A 209 -3.83 -3.83 7.14
C ARG A 209 -2.95 -4.31 8.28
N ARG A 210 -1.89 -5.08 8.02
CA ARG A 210 -1.06 -5.74 9.05
C ARG A 210 0.31 -5.10 9.18
N LEU A 211 0.99 -5.44 10.27
CA LEU A 211 2.42 -5.18 10.47
C LEU A 211 3.17 -6.50 10.59
N VAL A 212 4.39 -6.53 10.09
CA VAL A 212 5.29 -7.67 10.07
C VAL A 212 6.60 -7.24 10.71
N THR A 213 6.86 -7.75 11.92
CA THR A 213 8.16 -7.57 12.58
C THR A 213 9.19 -8.53 11.98
N LYS A 214 10.47 -8.28 12.22
CA LYS A 214 11.55 -9.20 11.79
C LYS A 214 11.32 -10.64 12.25
N THR A 215 10.92 -10.84 13.51
CA THR A 215 10.56 -12.18 14.02
C THR A 215 9.39 -12.80 13.25
N MET A 216 8.37 -12.02 12.89
CA MET A 216 7.24 -12.52 12.09
C MET A 216 7.68 -12.88 10.68
N TRP A 217 8.61 -12.12 10.08
CA TRP A 217 9.16 -12.41 8.76
C TRP A 217 9.72 -13.84 8.70
N PHE A 218 10.49 -14.26 9.71
CA PHE A 218 11.14 -15.58 9.74
C PHE A 218 10.41 -16.67 10.56
N ASN A 219 9.12 -16.52 10.89
CA ASN A 219 8.43 -17.49 11.76
C ASN A 219 7.82 -18.72 11.03
N GLY A 220 8.01 -18.82 9.71
CA GLY A 220 7.57 -19.96 8.92
C GLY A 220 6.05 -20.13 8.83
N THR A 221 5.27 -19.03 8.84
CA THR A 221 3.80 -19.09 8.69
C THR A 221 3.33 -18.72 7.29
N ALA A 222 2.11 -19.12 6.94
CA ALA A 222 1.48 -18.71 5.68
C ALA A 222 1.36 -17.17 5.53
N ILE A 223 1.22 -16.43 6.65
CA ILE A 223 1.21 -14.97 6.64
C ILE A 223 2.59 -14.43 6.26
N SER A 224 3.67 -15.03 6.78
CA SER A 224 5.04 -14.63 6.45
C SER A 224 5.35 -14.85 4.97
N ASN A 225 4.99 -16.01 4.42
CA ASN A 225 5.18 -16.28 2.99
C ASN A 225 4.43 -15.26 2.13
N LYS A 226 3.19 -14.89 2.52
CA LYS A 226 2.43 -13.84 1.82
C LYS A 226 3.08 -12.47 1.91
N ALA A 227 3.61 -12.10 3.08
CA ALA A 227 4.30 -10.83 3.28
C ALA A 227 5.63 -10.73 2.53
N GLN A 228 6.33 -11.85 2.39
CA GLN A 228 7.61 -11.93 1.70
C GLN A 228 7.49 -11.83 0.18
N ARG A 229 6.32 -12.18 -0.37
CA ARG A 229 6.14 -12.43 -1.80
C ARG A 229 6.59 -11.28 -2.69
N ALA A 230 6.20 -10.05 -2.37
CA ALA A 230 6.54 -8.88 -3.18
C ALA A 230 8.06 -8.66 -3.21
N LEU A 231 8.70 -8.51 -2.04
CA LEU A 231 10.14 -8.26 -1.97
C LEU A 231 11.02 -9.43 -2.44
N ARG A 232 10.52 -10.67 -2.40
CA ARG A 232 11.25 -11.84 -2.93
C ARG A 232 11.25 -11.91 -4.45
N ASN A 233 10.15 -11.51 -5.10
CA ASN A 233 9.92 -11.84 -6.50
C ASN A 233 9.87 -10.61 -7.42
N GLU A 234 9.55 -9.44 -6.88
CA GLU A 234 9.33 -8.22 -7.65
C GLU A 234 10.49 -7.23 -7.52
N ASN A 235 10.60 -6.36 -8.53
CA ASN A 235 11.44 -5.18 -8.46
C ASN A 235 10.70 -4.09 -7.69
N VAL A 236 11.40 -3.40 -6.80
CA VAL A 236 10.88 -2.17 -6.20
C VAL A 236 10.91 -1.08 -7.28
N ILE A 237 9.74 -0.53 -7.59
CA ILE A 237 9.56 0.50 -8.63
C ILE A 237 9.81 1.89 -8.07
N ILE A 238 9.36 2.17 -6.84
CA ILE A 238 9.49 3.47 -6.18
C ILE A 238 9.89 3.24 -4.72
N VAL A 239 10.86 4.03 -4.25
CA VAL A 239 11.03 4.30 -2.83
C VAL A 239 10.75 5.78 -2.59
N ALA A 240 9.76 6.08 -1.74
CA ALA A 240 9.38 7.44 -1.39
C ALA A 240 9.64 7.72 0.10
N HIS A 241 10.12 8.93 0.39
CA HIS A 241 10.57 9.38 1.71
C HIS A 241 10.35 10.89 1.85
N ASN A 242 10.42 11.44 3.07
CA ASN A 242 10.19 12.88 3.29
C ASN A 242 11.23 13.79 2.60
N SER A 243 12.39 13.22 2.25
CA SER A 243 13.46 13.89 1.50
C SER A 243 13.25 13.86 -0.02
N GLY A 244 12.37 13.01 -0.54
CA GLY A 244 12.16 12.83 -1.99
C GLY A 244 11.86 11.38 -2.37
N TYR A 245 12.07 11.05 -3.64
CA TYR A 245 11.84 9.70 -4.17
C TYR A 245 13.01 9.21 -5.04
N ILE A 246 13.04 7.90 -5.27
CA ILE A 246 13.83 7.25 -6.31
C ILE A 246 12.92 6.26 -7.06
N HIS A 247 13.02 6.27 -8.39
CA HIS A 247 12.20 5.48 -9.30
C HIS A 247 13.08 4.54 -10.12
N CYS A 248 12.60 3.34 -10.46
CA CYS A 248 13.37 2.38 -11.26
C CYS A 248 13.66 2.89 -12.68
N LEU A 249 12.66 3.46 -13.36
CA LEU A 249 12.74 3.97 -14.73
C LEU A 249 13.52 5.28 -14.92
N TYR A 250 13.34 6.27 -14.05
CA TYR A 250 13.89 7.61 -14.30
C TYR A 250 15.36 7.73 -13.86
N ASP A 251 16.16 8.43 -14.67
CA ASP A 251 17.59 8.67 -14.37
C ASP A 251 17.79 9.60 -13.15
N GLU A 252 16.80 10.45 -12.86
CA GLU A 252 16.85 11.40 -11.75
C GLU A 252 16.21 10.84 -10.48
N ALA A 253 16.86 11.10 -9.35
CA ALA A 253 16.35 10.79 -8.01
C ALA A 253 16.43 12.05 -7.14
N THR A 254 15.41 12.29 -6.32
CA THR A 254 15.35 13.45 -5.42
C THR A 254 15.53 13.07 -3.95
N ILE A 255 15.38 11.79 -3.62
CA ILE A 255 15.66 11.27 -2.28
C ILE A 255 17.11 11.58 -1.89
N ASP A 256 17.36 11.88 -0.61
CA ASP A 256 18.73 12.04 -0.14
C ASP A 256 19.50 10.72 -0.30
N LYS A 257 20.62 10.77 -1.03
CA LYS A 257 21.41 9.58 -1.39
C LYS A 257 21.87 8.81 -0.15
N ARG A 258 22.34 9.52 0.87
CA ARG A 258 22.85 8.90 2.10
C ARG A 258 21.72 8.23 2.87
N LEU A 259 20.56 8.89 3.00
CA LEU A 259 19.39 8.29 3.66
C LEU A 259 18.89 7.06 2.92
N TYR A 260 18.98 7.04 1.59
CA TYR A 260 18.62 5.88 0.78
C TYR A 260 19.60 4.71 0.95
N GLU A 261 20.90 4.97 0.98
CA GLU A 261 21.94 3.96 1.27
C GLU A 261 21.77 3.37 2.69
N GLU A 262 21.53 4.23 3.69
CA GLU A 262 21.26 3.80 5.07
C GLU A 262 19.97 2.97 5.15
N PHE A 263 18.92 3.35 4.42
CA PHE A 263 17.69 2.57 4.29
C PHE A 263 17.94 1.21 3.67
N ALA A 264 18.68 1.13 2.56
CA ALA A 264 18.98 -0.13 1.89
C ALA A 264 19.69 -1.11 2.83
N GLY A 265 20.67 -0.62 3.62
CA GLY A 265 21.34 -1.42 4.64
C GLY A 265 20.41 -1.88 5.78
N LYS A 266 19.52 -1.00 6.27
CA LYS A 266 18.53 -1.36 7.30
C LYS A 266 17.51 -2.39 6.79
N LEU A 267 17.08 -2.26 5.53
CA LEU A 267 16.18 -3.20 4.89
C LEU A 267 16.88 -4.56 4.69
N ASP A 268 18.11 -4.59 4.17
CA ASP A 268 18.91 -5.84 4.06
C ASP A 268 19.05 -6.54 5.40
N ALA A 269 19.35 -5.77 6.45
CA ALA A 269 19.44 -6.29 7.81
C ALA A 269 18.09 -6.82 8.33
N TYR A 270 16.97 -6.18 8.04
CA TYR A 270 15.62 -6.68 8.37
C TYR A 270 15.32 -7.99 7.62
N LEU A 271 15.68 -8.05 6.34
CA LEU A 271 15.45 -9.18 5.42
C LEU A 271 16.45 -10.34 5.60
N SER A 272 17.32 -10.25 6.61
CA SER A 272 18.33 -11.26 6.93
C SER A 272 18.22 -11.74 8.37
N THR A 273 18.40 -13.04 8.60
CA THR A 273 18.55 -13.61 9.95
C THR A 273 19.68 -14.62 9.99
N GLU A 274 20.32 -14.72 11.15
CA GLU A 274 21.32 -15.76 11.41
C GLU A 274 20.65 -17.13 11.56
N LEU A 275 21.36 -18.17 11.16
CA LEU A 275 20.94 -19.55 11.38
C LEU A 275 21.04 -19.88 12.88
N SER A 276 19.93 -20.32 13.45
CA SER A 276 19.84 -20.88 14.80
C SER A 276 18.88 -22.08 14.77
N LEU A 277 18.87 -22.92 15.81
CA LEU A 277 17.93 -24.04 15.85
C LEU A 277 16.46 -23.58 15.80
N ALA A 278 16.14 -22.45 16.43
CA ALA A 278 14.81 -21.83 16.39
C ALA A 278 14.40 -21.39 14.97
N VAL A 279 15.30 -20.71 14.27
CA VAL A 279 15.09 -20.27 12.88
C VAL A 279 15.02 -21.47 11.93
N PHE A 280 15.85 -22.48 12.15
CA PHE A 280 15.80 -23.73 11.41
C PHE A 280 14.47 -24.47 11.60
N ALA A 281 13.94 -24.51 12.82
CA ALA A 281 12.60 -25.05 13.08
C ALA A 281 11.52 -24.25 12.33
N ASN A 282 11.63 -22.92 12.23
CA ASN A 282 10.73 -22.11 11.41
C ASN A 282 10.80 -22.49 9.92
N PHE A 283 11.99 -22.73 9.39
CA PHE A 283 12.17 -23.21 8.01
C PHE A 283 11.46 -24.57 7.78
N LEU A 284 11.57 -25.50 8.73
CA LEU A 284 10.90 -26.80 8.65
C LEU A 284 9.36 -26.71 8.72
N ARG A 285 8.79 -25.64 9.28
CA ARG A 285 7.33 -25.41 9.28
C ARG A 285 6.80 -25.17 7.86
N THR A 286 7.56 -24.49 7.02
CA THR A 286 7.19 -24.23 5.61
C THR A 286 7.68 -25.31 4.66
N HIS A 287 8.76 -26.02 5.01
CA HIS A 287 9.37 -27.08 4.18
C HIS A 287 9.22 -28.46 4.82
N GLN A 288 7.97 -28.89 5.01
CA GLN A 288 7.62 -30.15 5.71
C GLN A 288 8.32 -31.39 5.13
N ARG A 289 8.65 -31.37 3.82
CA ARG A 289 9.39 -32.45 3.14
C ARG A 289 10.73 -32.80 3.79
N PHE A 290 11.36 -31.85 4.48
CA PHE A 290 12.65 -32.07 5.13
C PHE A 290 12.54 -32.59 6.56
N GLN A 291 11.38 -32.50 7.21
CA GLN A 291 11.21 -32.92 8.61
C GLN A 291 11.63 -34.38 8.84
N LYS A 292 11.35 -35.26 7.87
CA LYS A 292 11.73 -36.69 7.91
C LYS A 292 13.22 -36.98 8.04
N PHE A 293 14.09 -35.99 7.82
CA PHE A 293 15.55 -36.13 7.94
C PHE A 293 16.07 -35.71 9.31
N PHE A 294 15.20 -35.26 10.23
CA PHE A 294 15.60 -34.78 11.55
C PHE A 294 14.95 -35.60 12.67
N GLN A 295 15.62 -35.58 13.83
CA GLN A 295 15.13 -36.17 15.07
C GLN A 295 15.57 -35.34 16.29
N VAL A 296 14.78 -35.39 17.36
CA VAL A 296 15.09 -34.74 18.63
C VAL A 296 15.54 -35.79 19.63
N CYS A 297 16.56 -35.48 20.43
CA CYS A 297 17.05 -36.28 21.53
C CYS A 297 16.73 -35.60 22.86
N ARG A 298 16.13 -36.32 23.82
CA ARG A 298 15.97 -35.88 25.21
C ARG A 298 16.58 -36.90 26.16
N ASP A 299 17.12 -36.44 27.29
CA ASP A 299 17.48 -37.34 28.39
C ASP A 299 16.26 -37.56 29.29
N CYS A 300 15.91 -38.83 29.53
CA CYS A 300 14.92 -39.21 30.50
C CYS A 300 15.55 -40.20 31.50
N ARG A 301 15.85 -39.72 32.72
CA ARG A 301 16.42 -40.52 33.82
C ARG A 301 17.75 -41.20 33.45
N GLY A 302 18.61 -40.51 32.69
CA GLY A 302 19.90 -41.02 32.23
C GLY A 302 19.82 -41.94 31.02
N GLN A 303 18.65 -42.03 30.38
CA GLN A 303 18.46 -42.76 29.13
C GLN A 303 18.06 -41.80 28.00
N ALA A 304 18.82 -41.84 26.91
CA ALA A 304 18.50 -41.07 25.71
C ALA A 304 17.24 -41.61 25.04
N GLN A 305 16.31 -40.71 24.74
CA GLN A 305 15.08 -40.98 24.01
C GLN A 305 15.04 -40.12 22.74
N PHE A 306 14.61 -40.72 21.63
CA PHE A 306 14.61 -40.10 20.31
C PHE A 306 13.20 -40.00 19.76
N LEU A 307 12.92 -38.90 19.05
CA LEU A 307 11.62 -38.61 18.45
C LEU A 307 11.81 -38.09 17.02
N LYS A 308 11.00 -38.59 16.08
CA LYS A 308 10.97 -38.10 14.70
C LYS A 308 10.49 -36.64 14.66
N ALA A 309 11.18 -35.77 13.91
CA ALA A 309 10.79 -34.36 13.86
C ALA A 309 9.39 -34.15 13.27
N GLU A 310 8.97 -34.92 12.26
CA GLU A 310 7.63 -34.80 11.67
C GLU A 310 6.50 -35.16 12.67
N VAL A 311 6.76 -36.06 13.62
CA VAL A 311 5.81 -36.38 14.70
C VAL A 311 5.74 -35.20 15.67
N LEU A 312 6.88 -34.64 16.05
CA LEU A 312 6.95 -33.49 16.93
C LEU A 312 6.24 -32.24 16.34
N PHE A 313 6.43 -31.96 15.04
CA PHE A 313 5.71 -30.88 14.35
C PHE A 313 4.21 -31.15 14.22
N HIS A 314 3.78 -32.42 14.19
CA HIS A 314 2.37 -32.77 14.26
C HIS A 314 1.76 -32.39 15.62
N TYR A 315 2.45 -32.68 16.73
CA TYR A 315 2.04 -32.23 18.07
C TYR A 315 2.00 -30.70 18.18
N GLU A 316 2.97 -29.99 17.62
CA GLU A 316 2.98 -28.51 17.58
C GLU A 316 1.70 -27.95 16.97
N HIS A 317 1.17 -28.56 15.90
CA HIS A 317 -0.03 -28.07 15.21
C HIS A 317 -1.27 -28.04 16.13
N GLY A 318 -1.33 -28.91 17.13
CA GLY A 318 -2.40 -28.96 18.13
C GLY A 318 -2.08 -28.25 19.44
N SER A 319 -0.89 -27.64 19.58
CA SER A 319 -0.36 -27.12 20.84
C SER A 319 -0.25 -25.59 20.86
N ASN A 320 -0.18 -25.02 22.06
CA ASN A 320 0.23 -23.63 22.28
C ASN A 320 1.76 -23.47 22.37
N TYR A 321 2.51 -24.56 22.32
CA TYR A 321 3.96 -24.61 22.46
C TYR A 321 4.64 -24.86 21.11
N ARG A 322 5.90 -24.44 21.00
CA ARG A 322 6.64 -24.46 19.72
C ARG A 322 7.96 -25.22 19.80
N VAL A 323 8.28 -25.92 18.72
CA VAL A 323 9.57 -26.56 18.46
C VAL A 323 10.68 -25.51 18.47
N ALA A 324 11.73 -25.80 19.24
CA ALA A 324 12.95 -24.99 19.37
C ALA A 324 12.73 -23.53 19.81
N ASP A 325 11.65 -23.26 20.55
CA ASP A 325 11.42 -21.97 21.24
C ASP A 325 11.47 -22.18 22.77
N LYS A 326 11.32 -21.11 23.56
CA LYS A 326 11.32 -21.11 25.04
C LYS A 326 10.26 -22.00 25.68
N THR A 327 9.30 -22.51 24.89
CA THR A 327 8.24 -23.41 25.34
C THR A 327 8.48 -24.86 24.95
N PHE A 328 9.63 -25.16 24.35
CA PHE A 328 9.92 -26.45 23.75
C PHE A 328 9.83 -27.63 24.72
N ASP A 329 10.33 -27.48 25.94
CA ASP A 329 10.23 -28.52 26.98
C ASP A 329 8.78 -28.87 27.32
N LYS A 330 7.86 -27.89 27.24
CA LYS A 330 6.44 -28.12 27.48
C LYS A 330 5.81 -28.90 26.32
N LEU A 331 6.20 -28.59 25.08
CA LEU A 331 5.78 -29.36 23.91
C LEU A 331 6.25 -30.81 24.01
N LEU A 332 7.50 -31.04 24.42
CA LEU A 332 8.04 -32.39 24.64
C LEU A 332 7.29 -33.14 25.75
N GLY A 333 6.69 -32.44 26.72
CA GLY A 333 5.83 -33.02 27.74
C GLY A 333 4.43 -33.40 27.26
N GLU A 334 3.98 -32.90 26.10
CA GLU A 334 2.69 -33.26 25.48
C GLU A 334 2.79 -34.47 24.54
N VAL A 335 4.01 -34.82 24.11
CA VAL A 335 4.25 -35.98 23.25
C VAL A 335 4.04 -37.28 24.03
N SER A 336 3.28 -38.22 23.46
CA SER A 336 3.08 -39.56 24.04
C SER A 336 4.41 -40.29 24.23
N ASP A 337 4.60 -40.95 25.37
CA ASP A 337 5.79 -41.77 25.63
C ASP A 337 5.95 -42.92 24.63
N GLU A 338 4.86 -43.37 23.99
CA GLU A 338 4.88 -44.41 22.94
C GLU A 338 5.53 -43.95 21.63
N ASP A 339 5.60 -42.64 21.38
CA ASP A 339 6.23 -42.07 20.18
C ASP A 339 7.75 -41.96 20.32
N PHE A 340 8.28 -42.08 21.54
CA PHE A 340 9.72 -42.06 21.80
C PHE A 340 10.33 -43.45 21.63
N VAL A 341 11.53 -43.49 21.06
CA VAL A 341 12.34 -44.70 20.95
C VAL A 341 13.65 -44.58 21.71
N LEU A 342 14.22 -45.71 22.13
CA LEU A 342 15.44 -45.77 22.96
C LEU A 342 16.72 -45.95 22.14
N TYR A 343 16.65 -45.76 20.82
CA TYR A 343 17.77 -45.89 19.89
C TYR A 343 17.74 -44.74 18.89
N GLU A 344 18.92 -44.31 18.44
CA GLU A 344 19.04 -43.27 17.43
C GLU A 344 18.46 -43.77 16.10
N LEU A 345 17.51 -43.01 15.54
CA LEU A 345 16.84 -43.42 14.31
C LEU A 345 17.81 -43.28 13.13
N PRO A 346 18.01 -44.34 12.32
CA PRO A 346 18.94 -44.29 11.20
C PRO A 346 18.46 -43.33 10.10
N GLY A 347 19.41 -42.71 9.41
CA GLY A 347 19.12 -41.78 8.30
C GLY A 347 18.48 -40.47 8.75
N ARG A 348 18.81 -39.99 9.96
CA ARG A 348 18.30 -38.74 10.52
C ARG A 348 19.37 -37.98 11.29
N ILE A 349 19.45 -36.68 11.09
CA ILE A 349 20.30 -35.76 11.82
C ILE A 349 19.64 -35.44 13.16
N ARG A 350 20.41 -35.50 14.25
CA ARG A 350 19.93 -35.06 15.55
C ARG A 350 19.96 -33.54 15.68
N CYS A 351 18.88 -32.95 16.19
CA CYS A 351 18.78 -31.50 16.35
C CYS A 351 19.84 -30.91 17.30
N ASP A 352 20.26 -31.63 18.34
CA ASP A 352 21.33 -31.17 19.25
C ASP A 352 22.72 -31.20 18.59
N GLN A 353 22.97 -32.14 17.67
CA GLN A 353 24.19 -32.14 16.86
C GLN A 353 24.19 -30.98 15.85
N LEU A 354 23.03 -30.71 15.23
CA LEU A 354 22.86 -29.56 14.34
C LEU A 354 23.07 -28.24 15.09
N GLU A 355 22.52 -28.11 16.30
CA GLU A 355 22.73 -26.94 17.15
C GLU A 355 24.21 -26.75 17.48
N GLY A 356 24.90 -27.82 17.90
CA GLY A 356 26.35 -27.79 18.14
C GLY A 356 27.16 -27.38 16.90
N PHE A 357 26.80 -27.87 15.72
CA PHE A 357 27.41 -27.44 14.45
C PHE A 357 27.19 -25.94 14.18
N ILE A 358 25.96 -25.45 14.35
CA ILE A 358 25.62 -24.03 14.14
C ILE A 358 26.42 -23.15 15.10
N GLU A 359 26.52 -23.52 16.37
CA GLU A 359 27.23 -22.72 17.39
C GLU A 359 28.74 -22.68 17.15
N GLN A 360 29.34 -23.80 16.73
CA GLN A 360 30.79 -23.92 16.53
C GLN A 360 31.23 -23.34 15.18
N SER A 361 30.52 -23.66 14.10
CA SER A 361 30.91 -23.28 12.74
C SER A 361 30.33 -21.94 12.29
N ARG A 362 29.23 -21.48 12.90
CA ARG A 362 28.49 -20.25 12.55
C ARG A 362 28.41 -20.03 11.03
N PRO A 363 27.85 -21.00 10.28
CA PRO A 363 27.89 -20.96 8.83
C PRO A 363 27.07 -19.78 8.29
N ASP A 364 27.68 -18.91 7.50
CA ASP A 364 26.98 -17.89 6.73
C ASP A 364 26.53 -18.46 5.38
N LEU A 365 25.24 -18.80 5.26
CA LEU A 365 24.69 -19.37 4.04
C LEU A 365 24.57 -18.38 2.88
N ARG A 366 24.99 -17.12 3.05
CA ARG A 366 25.19 -16.18 1.93
C ARG A 366 26.51 -16.44 1.19
N THR A 367 27.46 -17.10 1.83
CA THR A 367 28.80 -17.37 1.27
C THR A 367 28.91 -18.81 0.72
N ALA A 368 29.82 -19.02 -0.23
CA ALA A 368 30.07 -20.36 -0.79
C ALA A 368 30.65 -21.29 0.28
N GLU A 369 31.46 -20.77 1.18
CA GLU A 369 32.10 -21.47 2.29
C GLU A 369 31.06 -21.97 3.30
N GLY A 370 30.13 -21.09 3.73
CA GLY A 370 29.07 -21.47 4.66
C GLY A 370 28.09 -22.50 4.06
N LYS A 371 27.73 -22.34 2.77
CA LYS A 371 26.94 -23.35 2.04
C LYS A 371 27.67 -24.70 1.99
N SER A 372 28.96 -24.69 1.70
CA SER A 372 29.78 -25.92 1.63
C SER A 372 29.90 -26.62 2.99
N ALA A 373 30.06 -25.86 4.08
CA ALA A 373 30.10 -26.40 5.43
C ALA A 373 28.79 -27.12 5.80
N LEU A 374 27.64 -26.49 5.52
CA LEU A 374 26.33 -27.12 5.80
C LEU A 374 26.08 -28.35 4.91
N ARG A 375 26.50 -28.31 3.64
CA ARG A 375 26.41 -29.47 2.74
C ARG A 375 27.20 -30.64 3.30
N ALA A 376 28.48 -30.43 3.64
CA ALA A 376 29.32 -31.48 4.21
C ALA A 376 28.72 -32.08 5.49
N PHE A 377 28.06 -31.26 6.31
CA PHE A 377 27.35 -31.73 7.49
C PHE A 377 26.11 -32.58 7.14
N ALA A 378 25.32 -32.23 6.12
CA ALA A 378 24.02 -32.86 5.87
C ALA A 378 23.97 -33.92 4.75
N ASP A 379 25.01 -34.00 3.89
CA ASP A 379 25.05 -34.82 2.66
C ASP A 379 24.84 -36.32 2.92
N HIS A 380 25.31 -36.82 4.06
CA HIS A 380 25.17 -38.23 4.43
C HIS A 380 23.73 -38.66 4.79
N VAL A 381 22.81 -37.71 4.99
CA VAL A 381 21.41 -37.98 5.36
C VAL A 381 20.41 -37.46 4.33
N ILE A 382 20.64 -36.27 3.79
CA ILE A 382 19.69 -35.58 2.91
C ILE A 382 20.06 -35.87 1.44
N PRO A 383 19.24 -36.63 0.68
CA PRO A 383 19.60 -37.03 -0.69
C PRO A 383 19.76 -35.88 -1.68
N ASP A 384 19.01 -34.79 -1.49
CA ASP A 384 19.12 -33.56 -2.29
C ASP A 384 19.59 -32.42 -1.39
N VAL A 385 20.83 -32.54 -0.91
CA VAL A 385 21.43 -31.58 0.02
C VAL A 385 21.60 -30.20 -0.62
N GLU A 386 21.81 -30.15 -1.93
CA GLU A 386 21.94 -28.92 -2.71
C GLU A 386 20.65 -28.10 -2.67
N GLN A 387 19.50 -28.73 -2.97
CA GLN A 387 18.21 -28.09 -2.85
C GLN A 387 17.92 -27.65 -1.40
N PHE A 388 18.21 -28.50 -0.41
CA PHE A 388 18.00 -28.18 1.00
C PHE A 388 18.80 -26.95 1.45
N VAL A 389 20.09 -26.87 1.12
CA VAL A 389 20.94 -25.72 1.48
C VAL A 389 20.50 -24.47 0.74
N GLY A 390 20.13 -24.58 -0.54
CA GLY A 390 19.59 -23.46 -1.32
C GLY A 390 18.33 -22.87 -0.70
N GLU A 391 17.34 -23.69 -0.40
CA GLU A 391 16.07 -23.24 0.17
C GLU A 391 16.22 -22.70 1.60
N LEU A 392 17.14 -23.25 2.39
CA LEU A 392 17.45 -22.69 3.70
C LEU A 392 18.15 -21.34 3.56
N ALA A 393 19.09 -21.18 2.62
CA ALA A 393 19.73 -19.89 2.35
C ALA A 393 18.69 -18.83 1.94
N ASP A 394 17.78 -19.19 1.03
CA ASP A 394 16.67 -18.32 0.60
C ASP A 394 15.70 -18.01 1.75
N PHE A 395 15.52 -18.94 2.69
CA PHE A 395 14.71 -18.68 3.89
C PHE A 395 15.38 -17.67 4.82
N LEU A 396 16.70 -17.75 5.02
CA LEU A 396 17.47 -16.89 5.92
C LEU A 396 17.69 -15.48 5.38
N HIS A 397 17.66 -15.31 4.05
CA HIS A 397 17.93 -14.03 3.41
C HIS A 397 16.99 -13.80 2.22
N THR A 398 16.40 -12.61 2.17
CA THR A 398 15.67 -12.11 1.00
C THR A 398 16.38 -10.91 0.43
N GLU A 399 16.84 -11.00 -0.82
CA GLU A 399 17.46 -9.89 -1.54
C GLU A 399 16.37 -9.01 -2.17
N ALA A 400 16.20 -7.78 -1.66
CA ALA A 400 15.27 -6.82 -2.24
C ALA A 400 15.90 -6.14 -3.46
N LYS A 401 15.21 -6.17 -4.59
CA LYS A 401 15.64 -5.54 -5.85
C LYS A 401 15.26 -4.05 -5.87
N LEU A 402 16.08 -3.24 -5.20
CA LEU A 402 15.88 -1.79 -5.08
C LEU A 402 16.32 -1.03 -6.34
N PRO A 403 15.76 0.17 -6.62
CA PRO A 403 16.27 1.07 -7.66
C PRO A 403 17.78 1.37 -7.51
N ASP A 404 18.48 1.41 -8.65
CA ASP A 404 19.94 1.56 -8.69
C ASP A 404 20.43 2.88 -8.09
N LEU A 405 21.59 2.84 -7.43
CA LEU A 405 22.33 4.00 -6.91
C LEU A 405 23.11 4.77 -7.98
N GLU A 406 23.28 4.20 -9.17
CA GLU A 406 23.86 4.86 -10.35
C GLU A 406 22.82 5.75 -11.05
N LYS A 407 22.35 6.77 -10.34
CA LYS A 407 21.37 7.77 -10.80
C LYS A 407 21.86 9.20 -10.55
N ASN A 408 21.25 10.17 -11.24
CA ASN A 408 21.48 11.59 -11.01
C ASN A 408 20.69 12.08 -9.79
N PHE A 409 21.35 12.17 -8.63
CA PHE A 409 20.74 12.66 -7.39
C PHE A 409 20.65 14.18 -7.37
N LEU A 410 19.42 14.70 -7.45
CA LEU A 410 19.14 16.13 -7.42
C LEU A 410 18.91 16.61 -5.97
N PRO A 411 19.55 17.70 -5.53
CA PRO A 411 19.34 18.24 -4.20
C PRO A 411 17.90 18.76 -4.07
N THR A 412 17.19 18.30 -3.06
CA THR A 412 15.84 18.76 -2.69
C THR A 412 15.80 19.11 -1.22
N GLU A 413 15.12 20.20 -0.87
CA GLU A 413 14.85 20.52 0.53
C GLU A 413 13.73 19.62 1.07
N ALA A 414 14.10 18.73 2.00
CA ALA A 414 13.14 17.88 2.69
C ALA A 414 12.11 18.72 3.46
N LEU A 415 10.86 18.26 3.45
CA LEU A 415 9.78 18.92 4.17
C LEU A 415 9.96 18.76 5.67
N ARG A 416 10.23 19.88 6.37
CA ARG A 416 10.50 19.89 7.81
C ARG A 416 9.21 20.06 8.61
N ILE A 417 8.46 18.97 8.74
CA ILE A 417 7.30 18.88 9.65
C ILE A 417 7.61 17.94 10.80
N SER A 418 7.17 18.29 12.01
CA SER A 418 7.54 17.63 13.25
C SER A 418 6.33 17.05 13.98
N VAL A 419 6.55 15.98 14.75
CA VAL A 419 5.48 15.29 15.51
C VAL A 419 4.90 16.14 16.65
N GLU A 420 5.59 17.21 17.04
CA GLU A 420 5.17 18.17 18.05
C GLU A 420 4.17 19.20 17.49
N GLN A 421 4.15 19.41 16.17
CA GLN A 421 3.30 20.41 15.54
C GLN A 421 1.83 19.98 15.53
N GLY A 422 0.94 20.96 15.64
CA GLY A 422 -0.49 20.76 15.41
C GLY A 422 -0.81 20.67 13.92
N ARG A 423 -2.00 20.14 13.59
CA ARG A 423 -2.51 20.06 12.21
C ARG A 423 -2.39 21.39 11.46
N GLN A 424 -2.85 22.47 12.08
CA GLN A 424 -2.87 23.80 11.45
C GLN A 424 -1.46 24.33 11.17
N GLU A 425 -0.53 24.15 12.11
CA GLU A 425 0.86 24.56 11.95
C GLU A 425 1.54 23.80 10.79
N ILE A 426 1.21 22.51 10.64
CA ILE A 426 1.70 21.68 9.52
C ILE A 426 1.12 22.18 8.19
N VAL A 427 -0.18 22.41 8.11
CA VAL A 427 -0.83 22.94 6.89
C VAL A 427 -0.20 24.27 6.48
N GLU A 428 0.01 25.18 7.43
CA GLU A 428 0.65 26.48 7.19
C GLU A 428 2.12 26.34 6.77
N CYS A 429 2.83 25.35 7.30
CA CYS A 429 4.18 25.02 6.88
C CYS A 429 4.20 24.55 5.42
N LEU A 430 3.37 23.56 5.07
CA LEU A 430 3.29 23.04 3.72
C LEU A 430 2.84 24.13 2.73
N GLN A 431 1.91 25.00 3.11
CA GLN A 431 1.45 26.12 2.28
C GLN A 431 2.60 27.07 1.89
N ARG A 432 3.54 27.34 2.80
CA ARG A 432 4.72 28.19 2.51
C ARG A 432 5.70 27.49 1.55
N GLU A 433 5.79 26.17 1.62
CA GLU A 433 6.73 25.39 0.80
C GLU A 433 6.24 25.13 -0.62
N ARG A 434 4.95 25.34 -0.93
CA ARG A 434 4.35 25.02 -2.25
C ARG A 434 5.10 25.60 -3.45
N GLN A 435 5.66 26.80 -3.33
CA GLN A 435 6.39 27.45 -4.42
C GLN A 435 7.77 26.83 -4.69
N ARG A 436 8.33 26.08 -3.73
CA ARG A 436 9.70 25.55 -3.77
C ARG A 436 9.75 24.02 -3.75
N ASN A 437 8.70 23.37 -3.28
CA ASN A 437 8.60 21.93 -3.16
C ASN A 437 7.36 21.41 -3.90
N ARG A 438 7.60 20.68 -5.00
CA ARG A 438 6.53 20.16 -5.86
C ARG A 438 5.63 19.17 -5.14
N THR A 439 6.19 18.29 -4.31
CA THR A 439 5.45 17.30 -3.52
C THR A 439 4.48 17.98 -2.54
N ALA A 440 4.91 19.07 -1.89
CA ALA A 440 4.04 19.85 -1.03
C ALA A 440 2.90 20.51 -1.83
N ASP A 441 3.18 21.09 -3.00
CA ASP A 441 2.12 21.69 -3.82
C ASP A 441 1.11 20.65 -4.31
N LEU A 442 1.57 19.53 -4.86
CA LEU A 442 0.71 18.41 -5.28
C LEU A 442 -0.12 17.84 -4.12
N ALA A 443 0.36 17.91 -2.88
CA ALA A 443 -0.40 17.50 -1.71
C ALA A 443 -1.65 18.35 -1.48
N PHE A 444 -1.65 19.64 -1.82
CA PHE A 444 -2.86 20.48 -1.73
C PHE A 444 -3.90 20.11 -2.79
N TYR A 445 -3.47 19.65 -3.96
CA TYR A 445 -4.36 19.11 -4.99
C TYR A 445 -4.93 17.75 -4.55
N ALA A 446 -4.10 16.84 -4.03
CA ALA A 446 -4.57 15.58 -3.45
C ALA A 446 -5.51 15.77 -2.24
N TYR A 447 -5.23 16.77 -1.41
CA TYR A 447 -6.10 17.20 -0.32
C TYR A 447 -7.35 17.95 -0.81
N ARG A 448 -7.34 18.41 -2.06
CA ARG A 448 -8.42 19.12 -2.76
C ARG A 448 -8.80 20.43 -2.09
N ASP A 449 -7.80 21.21 -1.69
CA ASP A 449 -8.03 22.55 -1.16
C ASP A 449 -8.40 23.55 -2.28
N MET A 450 -9.69 23.59 -2.60
CA MET A 450 -10.20 24.42 -3.69
C MET A 450 -10.21 25.92 -3.40
N GLU A 451 -9.82 26.33 -2.19
CA GLU A 451 -9.61 27.74 -1.86
C GLU A 451 -8.24 28.25 -2.35
N SER A 452 -7.24 27.37 -2.42
CA SER A 452 -5.86 27.77 -2.69
C SER A 452 -5.25 27.13 -3.95
N CYS A 453 -5.94 26.16 -4.55
CA CYS A 453 -5.52 25.49 -5.78
C CYS A 453 -6.19 26.07 -7.03
N ASP A 454 -5.50 25.94 -8.17
CA ASP A 454 -6.13 26.14 -9.47
C ASP A 454 -7.23 25.08 -9.66
N TRP A 455 -8.40 25.52 -10.13
CA TRP A 455 -9.55 24.65 -10.35
C TRP A 455 -9.44 23.80 -11.61
N ALA A 456 -8.66 24.22 -12.62
CA ALA A 456 -8.59 23.53 -13.90
C ALA A 456 -8.22 22.03 -13.77
N PRO A 457 -7.21 21.63 -12.96
CA PRO A 457 -6.95 20.22 -12.69
C PRO A 457 -8.14 19.48 -12.08
N PHE A 458 -8.82 20.07 -11.09
CA PHE A 458 -9.96 19.44 -10.45
C PHE A 458 -11.13 19.24 -11.41
N ILE A 459 -11.44 20.24 -12.23
CA ILE A 459 -12.52 20.17 -13.23
C ILE A 459 -12.18 19.15 -14.31
N LYS A 460 -10.93 19.11 -14.80
CA LYS A 460 -10.48 18.11 -15.78
C LYS A 460 -10.65 16.70 -15.23
N ALA A 461 -10.23 16.45 -13.98
CA ALA A 461 -10.43 15.18 -13.31
C ALA A 461 -11.92 14.83 -13.20
N ALA A 462 -12.74 15.77 -12.72
CA ALA A 462 -14.18 15.58 -12.51
C ALA A 462 -14.87 15.08 -13.78
N VAL A 463 -14.43 15.60 -14.91
CA VAL A 463 -15.13 15.45 -16.15
C VAL A 463 -14.52 14.31 -16.97
N GLU A 464 -13.22 14.02 -16.91
CA GLU A 464 -12.59 12.95 -17.72
C GLU A 464 -12.38 11.62 -16.99
N ARG A 465 -12.33 11.62 -15.65
CA ARG A 465 -11.81 10.49 -14.88
C ARG A 465 -12.83 9.92 -13.92
N ASN A 466 -14.12 10.01 -14.24
CA ASN A 466 -15.20 9.56 -13.36
C ASN A 466 -16.20 8.64 -14.08
N PRO A 467 -15.82 7.40 -14.43
CA PRO A 467 -16.66 6.49 -15.22
C PRO A 467 -17.86 5.91 -14.45
N ILE A 468 -17.82 5.84 -13.11
CA ILE A 468 -18.92 5.24 -12.32
C ILE A 468 -20.17 6.12 -12.31
N SER A 469 -20.00 7.43 -12.11
CA SER A 469 -21.11 8.37 -12.20
C SER A 469 -21.83 8.29 -13.55
N ILE A 470 -21.10 8.04 -14.64
CA ILE A 470 -21.67 7.84 -15.97
C ILE A 470 -22.43 6.52 -16.05
N ARG A 471 -21.81 5.41 -15.62
CA ARG A 471 -22.42 4.07 -15.65
C ARG A 471 -23.70 4.01 -14.82
N MET A 472 -23.67 4.52 -13.59
CA MET A 472 -24.83 4.48 -12.68
C MET A 472 -26.03 5.28 -13.21
N THR A 473 -25.78 6.25 -14.08
CA THR A 473 -26.83 7.12 -14.62
C THR A 473 -27.26 6.73 -16.03
N GLU A 474 -26.66 5.71 -16.66
CA GLU A 474 -26.80 5.40 -18.10
C GLU A 474 -28.25 5.37 -18.60
N SER A 475 -29.18 4.85 -17.79
CA SER A 475 -30.61 4.74 -18.10
C SER A 475 -31.46 5.97 -17.75
N MET A 476 -30.87 7.01 -17.15
CA MET A 476 -31.56 8.20 -16.63
C MET A 476 -31.43 9.39 -17.61
N SER A 477 -32.49 10.18 -17.80
CA SER A 477 -32.41 11.51 -18.44
C SER A 477 -31.67 12.52 -17.53
N PRO A 478 -31.17 13.65 -18.05
CA PRO A 478 -30.58 14.71 -17.21
C PRO A 478 -31.48 15.15 -16.05
N GLU A 479 -32.79 15.25 -16.29
CA GLU A 479 -33.78 15.59 -15.25
C GLU A 479 -33.89 14.48 -14.21
N GLN A 480 -33.89 13.21 -14.63
CA GLN A 480 -33.90 12.08 -13.69
C GLN A 480 -32.62 12.04 -12.86
N VAL A 481 -31.46 12.34 -13.45
CA VAL A 481 -30.18 12.47 -12.72
C VAL A 481 -30.27 13.61 -11.71
N TYR A 482 -30.78 14.78 -12.11
CA TYR A 482 -31.00 15.91 -11.21
C TYR A 482 -31.92 15.55 -10.02
N GLN A 483 -33.02 14.84 -10.27
CA GLN A 483 -33.92 14.37 -9.20
C GLN A 483 -33.23 13.37 -8.26
N TRP A 484 -32.46 12.42 -8.82
CA TRP A 484 -31.68 11.46 -8.02
C TRP A 484 -30.64 12.15 -7.14
N LEU A 485 -29.90 13.13 -7.69
CA LEU A 485 -28.96 13.96 -6.91
C LEU A 485 -29.66 14.79 -5.83
N GLY A 486 -30.89 15.24 -6.10
CA GLY A 486 -31.74 15.95 -5.14
C GLY A 486 -32.15 15.09 -3.94
N GLN A 487 -32.23 13.78 -4.09
CA GLN A 487 -32.57 12.84 -3.01
C GLN A 487 -31.38 12.50 -2.10
N MET A 488 -30.14 12.66 -2.59
CA MET A 488 -28.94 12.41 -1.78
C MET A 488 -28.78 13.43 -0.66
N ARG A 489 -28.17 13.01 0.45
CA ARG A 489 -27.80 13.92 1.54
C ARG A 489 -26.91 15.05 1.00
N ASN A 490 -27.23 16.29 1.37
CA ASN A 490 -26.46 17.47 0.99
C ASN A 490 -25.25 17.67 1.91
N LEU A 491 -24.36 16.69 1.95
CA LEU A 491 -23.16 16.70 2.77
C LEU A 491 -22.01 16.05 2.02
N SER A 492 -20.93 16.80 1.83
CA SER A 492 -19.69 16.29 1.26
C SER A 492 -18.96 15.37 2.25
N ILE A 493 -18.21 14.40 1.72
CA ILE A 493 -17.28 13.59 2.50
C ILE A 493 -16.02 14.36 2.91
N TYR A 494 -15.77 15.52 2.28
CA TYR A 494 -14.68 16.43 2.60
C TYR A 494 -15.21 17.65 3.37
N ASP A 495 -14.46 18.10 4.38
CA ASP A 495 -14.83 19.29 5.17
C ASP A 495 -14.42 20.61 4.50
N GLY A 496 -14.93 21.72 5.03
CA GLY A 496 -14.59 23.07 4.56
C GLY A 496 -14.84 23.25 3.05
N LYS A 497 -13.87 23.88 2.38
CA LYS A 497 -13.89 24.19 0.94
C LYS A 497 -13.32 23.08 0.06
N ARG A 498 -13.11 21.89 0.61
CA ARG A 498 -12.62 20.72 -0.14
C ARG A 498 -13.75 20.01 -0.85
N LEU A 499 -13.50 19.34 -1.97
CA LEU A 499 -14.57 18.76 -2.79
C LEU A 499 -14.41 17.28 -3.11
N ALA A 500 -15.54 16.58 -3.16
CA ALA A 500 -15.67 15.24 -3.72
C ALA A 500 -15.71 15.27 -5.25
N GLN A 501 -15.17 14.23 -5.87
CA GLN A 501 -15.25 13.95 -7.30
C GLN A 501 -16.58 13.23 -7.63
N PRO A 502 -17.07 13.32 -8.88
CA PRO A 502 -18.36 12.71 -9.26
C PRO A 502 -18.53 11.23 -8.90
N ASP A 503 -17.50 10.40 -9.06
CA ASP A 503 -17.61 8.98 -8.68
C ASP A 503 -17.75 8.77 -7.18
N GLU A 504 -17.16 9.63 -6.35
CA GLU A 504 -17.32 9.55 -4.89
C GLU A 504 -18.73 9.95 -4.48
N VAL A 505 -19.30 11.00 -5.10
CA VAL A 505 -20.70 11.39 -4.87
C VAL A 505 -21.64 10.23 -5.25
N ALA A 506 -21.40 9.61 -6.40
CA ALA A 506 -22.19 8.48 -6.89
C ALA A 506 -22.02 7.24 -6.00
N ASN A 507 -20.80 6.87 -5.61
CA ASN A 507 -20.55 5.68 -4.80
C ASN A 507 -21.07 5.81 -3.38
N PHE A 508 -20.91 6.97 -2.75
CA PHE A 508 -21.26 7.18 -1.33
C PHE A 508 -22.65 7.80 -1.14
N GLN A 509 -23.38 8.07 -2.23
CA GLN A 509 -24.76 8.59 -2.23
C GLN A 509 -24.92 9.87 -1.38
N THR A 510 -23.88 10.69 -1.34
CA THR A 510 -23.82 11.94 -0.58
C THR A 510 -22.91 12.93 -1.28
N GLY A 511 -23.23 14.21 -1.20
CA GLY A 511 -22.39 15.26 -1.76
C GLY A 511 -22.97 16.63 -1.48
N ASP A 512 -22.12 17.65 -1.50
CA ASP A 512 -22.56 19.04 -1.52
C ASP A 512 -23.19 19.40 -2.88
N GLY A 513 -24.02 20.44 -2.91
CA GLY A 513 -24.65 20.93 -4.15
C GLY A 513 -23.67 21.24 -5.28
N LEU A 514 -22.46 21.73 -4.97
CA LEU A 514 -21.43 21.97 -5.99
C LEU A 514 -20.92 20.66 -6.60
N GLU A 515 -20.72 19.64 -5.78
CA GLU A 515 -20.23 18.32 -6.18
C GLU A 515 -21.29 17.58 -7.02
N LYS A 516 -22.56 17.70 -6.62
CA LYS A 516 -23.72 17.21 -7.39
C LYS A 516 -23.84 17.89 -8.75
N ALA A 517 -23.65 19.21 -8.80
CA ALA A 517 -23.68 19.96 -10.05
C ALA A 517 -22.53 19.53 -10.99
N LEU A 518 -21.34 19.25 -10.45
CA LEU A 518 -20.21 18.72 -11.21
C LEU A 518 -20.46 17.30 -11.74
N LEU A 519 -21.12 16.44 -10.96
CA LEU A 519 -21.55 15.12 -11.43
C LEU A 519 -22.51 15.26 -12.61
N LEU A 520 -23.54 16.11 -12.48
CA LEU A 520 -24.49 16.35 -13.57
C LEU A 520 -23.79 16.93 -14.82
N ALA A 521 -22.83 17.84 -14.63
CA ALA A 521 -22.02 18.39 -15.72
C ALA A 521 -21.22 17.29 -16.43
N ASN A 522 -20.60 16.37 -15.68
CA ASN A 522 -19.90 15.22 -16.23
C ASN A 522 -20.82 14.38 -17.11
N VAL A 523 -22.01 14.03 -16.61
CA VAL A 523 -23.02 13.25 -17.33
C VAL A 523 -23.48 13.93 -18.63
N ILE A 524 -23.81 15.23 -18.57
CA ILE A 524 -24.25 16.00 -19.74
C ILE A 524 -23.16 16.05 -20.81
N ARG A 525 -21.91 16.28 -20.38
CA ARG A 525 -20.76 16.39 -21.29
C ARG A 525 -20.46 15.06 -21.95
N GLU A 526 -20.36 13.98 -21.17
CA GLU A 526 -19.99 12.66 -21.68
C GLU A 526 -20.98 12.13 -22.71
N ARG A 527 -22.26 12.47 -22.54
CA ARG A 527 -23.32 12.09 -23.48
C ARG A 527 -23.46 13.03 -24.67
N GLY A 528 -22.62 14.06 -24.78
CA GLY A 528 -22.67 15.04 -25.86
C GLY A 528 -23.97 15.87 -25.90
N LEU A 529 -24.65 16.01 -24.76
CA LEU A 529 -25.95 16.70 -24.69
C LEU A 529 -25.81 18.22 -24.73
N ALA A 530 -24.64 18.77 -24.40
CA ALA A 530 -24.36 20.19 -24.53
C ALA A 530 -22.92 20.42 -24.99
N LYS A 531 -22.74 21.37 -25.91
CA LYS A 531 -21.40 21.77 -26.40
C LYS A 531 -20.69 22.74 -25.46
N ASP A 532 -21.45 23.41 -24.60
CA ASP A 532 -21.00 24.43 -23.68
C ASP A 532 -21.81 24.31 -22.39
N ILE A 533 -21.11 24.12 -21.28
CA ILE A 533 -21.69 23.95 -19.96
C ILE A 533 -21.08 25.03 -19.06
N GLU A 534 -21.93 25.81 -18.41
CA GLU A 534 -21.51 26.84 -17.47
C GLU A 534 -21.94 26.45 -16.05
N LEU A 535 -20.97 26.36 -15.15
CA LEU A 535 -21.18 26.14 -13.73
C LEU A 535 -20.87 27.44 -12.98
N LEU A 536 -21.84 27.98 -12.26
CA LEU A 536 -21.71 29.19 -11.45
C LEU A 536 -21.98 28.84 -9.99
N ALA A 537 -21.00 29.01 -9.12
CA ALA A 537 -21.18 28.93 -7.67
C ALA A 537 -21.16 30.34 -7.07
N GLU A 538 -22.20 30.69 -6.32
CA GLU A 538 -22.40 31.95 -5.63
C GLU A 538 -22.51 31.70 -4.12
N LYS A 539 -21.45 31.19 -3.49
CA LYS A 539 -21.38 30.84 -2.07
C LYS A 539 -22.36 29.74 -1.64
N ASP A 540 -23.64 30.08 -1.48
CA ASP A 540 -24.69 29.19 -0.97
C ASP A 540 -25.54 28.53 -2.07
N LYS A 541 -25.39 29.00 -3.31
CA LYS A 541 -26.12 28.49 -4.48
C LYS A 541 -25.18 28.10 -5.61
N VAL A 542 -25.55 27.07 -6.33
CA VAL A 542 -24.84 26.60 -7.51
C VAL A 542 -25.83 26.45 -8.65
N PHE A 543 -25.49 27.03 -9.80
CA PHE A 543 -26.26 26.95 -11.02
C PHE A 543 -25.44 26.22 -12.08
N LEU A 544 -26.03 25.19 -12.68
CA LEU A 544 -25.48 24.51 -13.84
C LEU A 544 -26.35 24.85 -15.04
N LYS A 545 -25.77 25.54 -16.02
CA LYS A 545 -26.42 25.94 -17.26
C LYS A 545 -25.89 25.11 -18.41
N ALA A 546 -26.77 24.37 -19.07
CA ALA A 546 -26.50 23.62 -20.28
C ALA A 546 -27.60 23.95 -21.31
N GLN A 547 -28.39 22.95 -21.74
CA GLN A 547 -29.65 23.21 -22.45
C GLN A 547 -30.70 23.80 -21.50
N ASP A 548 -30.78 23.22 -20.29
CA ASP A 548 -31.60 23.70 -19.18
C ASP A 548 -30.72 24.27 -18.06
N GLU A 549 -31.37 24.91 -17.08
CA GLU A 549 -30.74 25.44 -15.88
C GLU A 549 -31.14 24.60 -14.66
N TYR A 550 -30.13 24.10 -13.93
CA TYR A 550 -30.29 23.30 -12.72
C TYR A 550 -29.70 24.05 -11.53
N ALA A 551 -30.39 24.02 -10.38
CA ALA A 551 -29.98 24.76 -9.19
C ALA A 551 -29.77 23.82 -8.00
N PHE A 552 -28.67 24.02 -7.25
CA PHE A 552 -28.35 23.27 -6.04
C PHE A 552 -27.99 24.23 -4.90
N ALA A 553 -28.27 23.82 -3.67
CA ALA A 553 -27.80 24.51 -2.47
C ALA A 553 -26.42 23.97 -2.06
N SER A 554 -25.46 24.85 -1.78
CA SER A 554 -24.11 24.49 -1.36
C SER A 554 -23.78 25.06 0.02
N GLY A 555 -23.08 24.26 0.83
CA GLY A 555 -22.50 24.69 2.11
C GLY A 555 -21.00 25.01 2.02
N LYS A 556 -20.39 24.93 0.83
CA LYS A 556 -18.93 25.11 0.65
C LYS A 556 -18.50 26.57 0.73
N GLY A 557 -19.41 27.52 0.43
CA GLY A 557 -19.10 28.94 0.49
C GLY A 557 -18.07 29.40 -0.56
N LEU A 558 -17.97 28.67 -1.67
CA LEU A 558 -17.08 28.96 -2.80
C LEU A 558 -17.77 29.87 -3.81
N ALA A 559 -17.02 30.78 -4.41
CA ALA A 559 -17.49 31.69 -5.45
C ALA A 559 -16.63 31.52 -6.70
N MET A 560 -17.25 31.05 -7.79
CA MET A 560 -16.53 30.73 -9.02
C MET A 560 -17.46 30.62 -10.21
N LYS A 561 -16.88 30.74 -11.40
CA LYS A 561 -17.51 30.40 -12.66
C LYS A 561 -16.59 29.52 -13.49
N VAL A 562 -17.08 28.36 -13.88
CA VAL A 562 -16.42 27.41 -14.76
C VAL A 562 -17.21 27.29 -16.04
N ARG A 563 -16.51 27.32 -17.17
CA ARG A 563 -17.06 26.99 -18.47
C ARG A 563 -16.33 25.79 -19.04
N ILE A 564 -17.10 24.76 -19.39
CA ILE A 564 -16.61 23.50 -19.95
C ILE A 564 -17.09 23.43 -21.39
N ARG A 565 -16.17 23.57 -22.36
CA ARG A 565 -16.48 23.45 -23.78
C ARG A 565 -16.00 22.12 -24.32
N GLN A 566 -16.86 21.48 -25.11
CA GLN A 566 -16.49 20.28 -25.85
C GLN A 566 -15.56 20.68 -27.01
N ALA A 567 -14.33 20.14 -27.04
CA ALA A 567 -13.41 20.29 -28.17
C ALA A 567 -13.06 18.93 -28.76
N ALA A 568 -12.47 18.92 -29.96
CA ALA A 568 -12.21 17.69 -30.72
C ALA A 568 -11.16 16.75 -30.08
N VAL A 569 -10.35 17.24 -29.13
CA VAL A 569 -9.24 16.47 -28.54
C VAL A 569 -9.25 16.50 -27.01
N GLN A 570 -9.41 17.68 -26.38
CA GLN A 570 -9.54 17.84 -24.92
C GLN A 570 -10.53 18.97 -24.58
N PRO A 571 -11.26 18.90 -23.46
CA PRO A 571 -12.17 19.96 -23.04
C PRO A 571 -11.40 21.25 -22.78
N VAL A 572 -11.96 22.37 -23.23
CA VAL A 572 -11.46 23.70 -22.86
C VAL A 572 -12.16 24.12 -21.59
N ILE A 573 -11.38 24.27 -20.52
CA ILE A 573 -11.86 24.66 -19.19
C ILE A 573 -11.43 26.11 -18.94
N GLU A 574 -12.41 27.00 -18.82
CA GLU A 574 -12.18 28.40 -18.42
C GLU A 574 -12.72 28.57 -16.99
N VAL A 575 -11.83 28.88 -16.04
CA VAL A 575 -12.21 29.17 -14.64
C VAL A 575 -12.02 30.66 -14.37
N LYS A 576 -13.00 31.29 -13.74
CA LYS A 576 -12.91 32.64 -13.17
C LYS A 576 -13.39 32.62 -11.73
N GLU A 577 -12.55 33.05 -10.80
CA GLU A 577 -12.99 33.40 -9.45
C GLU A 577 -13.81 34.70 -9.52
N ILE A 578 -14.91 34.77 -8.75
CA ILE A 578 -15.88 35.88 -8.77
C ILE A 578 -16.00 36.50 -7.40
#